data_AF-A0A553DJC5-F1
#
_entry.id   AF-A0A553DJC5-F1
#
_cell.length_a   1.000
_cell.length_b   1.000
_cell.length_c   1.000
_cell.angle_alpha   90.00
_cell.angle_beta   90.00
_cell.angle_gamma   90.00
#
_symmetry.space_group_name_H-M   'P 1'
#
loop_
_entity.id
_entity.type
_entity.pdbx_description
1 polymer ?
#
loop_
_entity_poly.entity_id
_entity_poly.type
_entity_poly.pdbx_seq_one_letter_code
_entity_poly.pdbx_strand_id
1 'polypeptide(L)'
;MDSKPNDCNSIASFYGVKRRNLQYHYKDFLSDFKIWDQKPHAKQWLLFAKNIGRRLSIDETSLSNDELYTILTNKSGKGKKGTIVAMVAGTKTETVIAIIDKIPLKRRNLVTEITLDMAGNMGLIAKKCFPNATRVTDRFHVQKLATEALQEIRIKYRWQAINQENEVIEKAKKNKKRFESEVLTNGDTLKQLLARSSYFLYKNKSKWSVNQIERANLLF
;
A
#
# COMPACT_ATOMS: atom_id res chain seq x y z
N MET A 1 -29.98 -4.40 -11.28
CA MET A 1 -29.67 -3.84 -9.95
C MET A 1 -28.29 -3.21 -10.01
N ASP A 2 -28.15 -1.99 -9.47
CA ASP A 2 -27.12 -0.97 -9.76
C ASP A 2 -25.76 -1.45 -10.28
N SER A 3 -25.38 -0.93 -11.45
CA SER A 3 -24.08 -1.14 -12.09
C SER A 3 -22.98 -0.20 -11.59
N LYS A 4 -23.35 0.83 -10.81
CA LYS A 4 -22.43 1.83 -10.25
C LYS A 4 -22.66 1.96 -8.73
N PRO A 5 -21.57 1.98 -7.93
CA PRO A 5 -21.69 2.23 -6.50
C PRO A 5 -22.00 3.72 -6.27
N ASN A 6 -23.19 4.01 -5.76
CA ASN A 6 -23.58 5.34 -5.32
C ASN A 6 -23.66 5.33 -3.80
N ASP A 7 -23.04 6.30 -3.14
CA ASP A 7 -23.18 6.45 -1.70
C ASP A 7 -24.55 7.06 -1.34
N CYS A 8 -25.05 6.79 -0.14
CA CYS A 8 -26.33 7.33 0.33
C CYS A 8 -26.35 8.86 0.43
N ASN A 9 -25.20 9.54 0.50
CA ASN A 9 -25.14 10.99 0.59
C ASN A 9 -25.47 11.62 -0.77
N SER A 10 -24.89 11.09 -1.83
CA SER A 10 -25.15 11.48 -3.21
C SER A 10 -26.64 11.30 -3.54
N ILE A 11 -27.21 10.14 -3.22
CA ILE A 11 -28.65 9.86 -3.42
C ILE A 11 -29.50 10.83 -2.58
N ALA A 12 -29.20 10.99 -1.28
CA ALA A 12 -29.94 11.91 -0.42
C ALA A 12 -29.97 13.35 -0.97
N SER A 13 -28.83 13.83 -1.50
CA SER A 13 -28.71 15.16 -2.10
C SER A 13 -29.56 15.32 -3.37
N PHE A 14 -29.57 14.32 -4.27
CA PHE A 14 -30.36 14.39 -5.51
C PHE A 14 -31.87 14.43 -5.25
N TYR A 15 -32.33 13.73 -4.20
CA TYR A 15 -33.76 13.60 -3.89
C TYR A 15 -34.24 14.52 -2.76
N GLY A 16 -33.40 15.45 -2.27
CA GLY A 16 -33.77 16.38 -1.20
C GLY A 16 -34.07 15.73 0.15
N VAL A 17 -33.52 14.53 0.40
CA VAL A 17 -33.77 13.76 1.63
C VAL A 17 -32.64 14.01 2.63
N LYS A 18 -32.95 14.02 3.93
CA LYS A 18 -31.91 14.05 4.98
C LYS A 18 -31.05 12.78 4.94
N ARG A 19 -29.74 12.95 4.71
CA ARG A 19 -28.73 11.86 4.67
C ARG A 19 -28.87 10.85 5.80
N ARG A 20 -29.00 11.34 7.04
CA ARG A 20 -29.07 10.48 8.25
C ARG A 20 -30.31 9.58 8.22
N ASN A 21 -31.43 10.10 7.76
CA ASN A 21 -32.67 9.34 7.61
C ASN A 21 -32.51 8.28 6.52
N LEU A 22 -31.96 8.64 5.36
CA LEU A 22 -31.76 7.68 4.28
C LEU A 22 -30.79 6.54 4.68
N GLN A 23 -29.71 6.85 5.41
CA GLN A 23 -28.79 5.82 5.93
C GLN A 23 -29.47 4.89 6.94
N TYR A 24 -30.27 5.44 7.86
CA TYR A 24 -31.06 4.67 8.80
C TYR A 24 -32.06 3.76 8.07
N HIS A 25 -32.84 4.32 7.15
CA HIS A 25 -33.80 3.54 6.35
C HIS A 25 -33.11 2.45 5.53
N TYR A 26 -31.98 2.77 4.91
CA TYR A 26 -31.21 1.80 4.15
C TYR A 26 -30.74 0.63 5.03
N LYS A 27 -30.09 0.92 6.14
CA LYS A 27 -29.57 -0.10 7.07
C LYS A 27 -30.69 -0.94 7.68
N ASP A 28 -31.75 -0.30 8.16
CA ASP A 28 -32.72 -0.96 9.04
C ASP A 28 -33.94 -1.53 8.33
N PHE A 29 -34.19 -1.14 7.07
CA PHE A 29 -35.40 -1.53 6.33
C PHE A 29 -35.16 -1.91 4.87
N LEU A 30 -34.23 -1.28 4.14
CA LEU A 30 -34.04 -1.55 2.70
C LEU A 30 -32.94 -2.57 2.40
N SER A 31 -31.99 -2.74 3.31
CA SER A 31 -30.88 -3.68 3.16
C SER A 31 -31.08 -4.90 4.03
N ASP A 32 -30.39 -5.97 3.66
CA ASP A 32 -30.40 -7.23 4.41
C ASP A 32 -29.57 -7.17 5.70
N PHE A 33 -29.12 -5.99 6.14
CA PHE A 33 -28.19 -5.86 7.27
C PHE A 33 -28.72 -6.52 8.55
N LYS A 34 -30.03 -6.48 8.82
CA LYS A 34 -30.62 -7.10 10.03
C LYS A 34 -30.60 -8.63 9.98
N ILE A 35 -30.76 -9.22 8.80
CA ILE A 35 -30.82 -10.66 8.56
C ILE A 35 -29.50 -11.23 8.04
N TRP A 36 -28.47 -10.39 7.91
CA TRP A 36 -27.16 -10.80 7.42
C TRP A 36 -26.54 -11.84 8.37
N ASP A 37 -26.34 -13.04 7.85
CA ASP A 37 -25.83 -14.22 8.55
C ASP A 37 -24.49 -13.98 9.25
N GLN A 38 -23.66 -13.08 8.70
CA GLN A 38 -22.34 -12.77 9.26
C GLN A 38 -22.37 -11.67 10.33
N LYS A 39 -23.50 -10.98 10.53
CA LYS A 39 -23.64 -9.90 11.51
C LYS A 39 -23.12 -10.26 12.92
N PRO A 40 -23.36 -11.47 13.48
CA PRO A 40 -22.90 -11.82 14.82
C PRO A 40 -21.37 -11.80 15.00
N HIS A 41 -20.61 -12.07 13.93
CA HIS A 41 -19.16 -12.16 13.96
C HIS A 41 -18.46 -11.15 13.02
N ALA A 42 -19.21 -10.22 12.44
CA ALA A 42 -18.72 -9.30 11.41
C ALA A 42 -17.60 -8.37 11.90
N LYS A 43 -17.49 -8.17 13.23
CA LYS A 43 -16.37 -7.43 13.84
C LYS A 43 -15.07 -8.22 13.79
N GLN A 44 -15.14 -9.55 13.89
CA GLN A 44 -13.98 -10.42 13.96
C GLN A 44 -13.57 -10.92 12.58
N TRP A 45 -14.54 -11.28 11.74
CA TRP A 45 -14.24 -11.75 10.39
C TRP A 45 -15.45 -11.70 9.45
N LEU A 46 -15.14 -11.58 8.16
CA LEU A 46 -16.06 -11.70 7.03
C LEU A 46 -15.52 -12.77 6.08
N LEU A 47 -16.41 -13.60 5.55
CA LEU A 47 -16.09 -14.67 4.62
C LEU A 47 -17.08 -14.72 3.46
N PHE A 48 -16.58 -14.49 2.26
CA PHE A 48 -17.32 -14.60 1.01
C PHE A 48 -16.72 -15.73 0.18
N ALA A 49 -16.92 -16.98 0.62
CA ALA A 49 -16.35 -18.18 -0.01
C ALA A 49 -16.74 -18.37 -1.50
N LYS A 50 -17.77 -17.68 -1.98
CA LYS A 50 -18.18 -17.65 -3.40
C LYS A 50 -17.26 -16.77 -4.27
N ASN A 51 -16.54 -15.84 -3.67
CA ASN A 51 -15.65 -14.91 -4.38
C ASN A 51 -14.26 -15.50 -4.66
N ILE A 52 -13.96 -16.71 -4.17
CA ILE A 52 -12.69 -17.38 -4.44
C ILE A 52 -12.49 -17.58 -5.95
N GLY A 53 -11.26 -17.37 -6.41
CA GLY A 53 -10.89 -17.51 -7.82
C GLY A 53 -9.46 -18.00 -7.97
N ARG A 54 -9.01 -18.19 -9.22
CA ARG A 54 -7.69 -18.76 -9.52
C ARG A 54 -6.51 -17.92 -9.02
N ARG A 55 -6.66 -16.59 -8.98
CA ARG A 55 -5.60 -15.65 -8.60
C ARG A 55 -6.04 -14.82 -7.40
N LEU A 56 -5.36 -15.00 -6.28
CA LEU A 56 -5.64 -14.31 -5.04
C LEU A 56 -4.50 -13.36 -4.65
N SER A 57 -4.80 -12.45 -3.75
CA SER A 57 -3.83 -11.64 -3.01
C SER A 57 -4.20 -11.63 -1.53
N ILE A 58 -3.20 -11.70 -0.66
CA ILE A 58 -3.34 -11.55 0.78
C ILE A 58 -2.48 -10.38 1.24
N ASP A 59 -3.05 -9.52 2.06
CA ASP A 59 -2.39 -8.31 2.56
C ASP A 59 -2.94 -7.92 3.94
N GLU A 60 -2.21 -7.06 4.62
CA GLU A 60 -2.55 -6.45 5.90
C GLU A 60 -2.92 -4.98 5.73
N THR A 61 -4.04 -4.56 6.31
CA THR A 61 -4.40 -3.13 6.33
C THR A 61 -4.92 -2.72 7.69
N SER A 62 -4.54 -1.51 8.09
CA SER A 62 -5.16 -0.83 9.22
C SER A 62 -6.30 0.06 8.73
N LEU A 63 -7.48 -0.05 9.35
CA LEU A 63 -8.63 0.84 9.07
C LEU A 63 -8.67 2.03 10.04
N SER A 64 -8.13 1.85 11.23
CA SER A 64 -7.93 2.84 12.29
C SER A 64 -6.70 2.46 13.10
N ASN A 65 -6.16 3.40 13.90
CA ASN A 65 -4.87 3.22 14.59
C ASN A 65 -4.77 1.94 15.46
N ASP A 66 -5.89 1.36 15.88
CA ASP A 66 -5.92 0.16 16.73
C ASP A 66 -6.52 -1.09 16.04
N GLU A 67 -6.94 -0.98 14.77
CA GLU A 67 -7.57 -2.09 14.06
C GLU A 67 -6.74 -2.52 12.84
N LEU A 68 -6.09 -3.67 12.95
CA LEU A 68 -5.34 -4.33 11.87
C LEU A 68 -6.15 -5.51 11.34
N TYR A 69 -6.24 -5.66 10.02
CA TYR A 69 -6.97 -6.74 9.37
C TYR A 69 -6.11 -7.45 8.33
N THR A 70 -6.23 -8.78 8.28
CA THR A 70 -5.73 -9.58 7.16
C THR A 70 -6.85 -9.75 6.13
N ILE A 71 -6.61 -9.33 4.88
CA ILE A 71 -7.60 -9.35 3.80
C ILE A 71 -7.15 -10.30 2.69
N LEU A 72 -8.00 -11.25 2.36
CA LEU A 72 -7.85 -12.11 1.19
C LEU A 72 -8.75 -11.60 0.07
N THR A 73 -8.16 -11.32 -1.08
CA THR A 73 -8.84 -10.74 -2.24
C THR A 73 -8.66 -11.59 -3.51
N ASN A 74 -9.65 -11.55 -4.39
CA ASN A 74 -9.62 -12.15 -5.72
C ASN A 74 -9.25 -11.07 -6.74
N LYS A 75 -8.10 -11.25 -7.41
CA LYS A 75 -7.56 -10.29 -8.38
C LYS A 75 -8.48 -10.09 -9.59
N SER A 76 -9.29 -11.09 -9.94
CA SER A 76 -10.24 -10.98 -11.05
C SER A 76 -11.34 -9.95 -10.78
N GLY A 77 -11.61 -9.63 -9.51
CA GLY A 77 -12.60 -8.61 -9.12
C GLY A 77 -12.14 -7.17 -9.39
N LYS A 78 -10.84 -6.92 -9.56
CA LYS A 78 -10.26 -5.59 -9.86
C LYS A 78 -10.77 -4.47 -8.92
N GLY A 79 -10.91 -4.76 -7.63
CA GLY A 79 -11.40 -3.81 -6.63
C GLY A 79 -12.91 -3.57 -6.64
N LYS A 80 -13.67 -4.28 -7.49
CA LYS A 80 -15.13 -4.18 -7.58
C LYS A 80 -15.81 -5.28 -6.76
N LYS A 81 -17.15 -5.35 -6.85
CA LYS A 81 -17.96 -6.42 -6.25
C LYS A 81 -17.39 -7.79 -6.61
N GLY A 82 -17.22 -8.65 -5.61
CA GLY A 82 -16.59 -9.97 -5.77
C GLY A 82 -15.08 -10.01 -5.51
N THR A 83 -14.46 -8.87 -5.14
CA THR A 83 -13.02 -8.84 -4.82
C THR A 83 -12.72 -9.44 -3.45
N ILE A 84 -13.46 -9.08 -2.40
CA ILE A 84 -13.15 -9.57 -1.04
C ILE A 84 -13.56 -11.04 -0.90
N VAL A 85 -12.63 -11.91 -0.55
CA VAL A 85 -12.87 -13.34 -0.26
C VAL A 85 -12.97 -13.55 1.25
N ALA A 86 -12.05 -12.96 2.01
CA ALA A 86 -12.10 -12.98 3.47
C ALA A 86 -11.50 -11.68 4.03
N MET A 87 -11.94 -11.28 5.20
CA MET A 87 -11.37 -10.18 5.99
C MET A 87 -11.39 -10.63 7.45
N VAL A 88 -10.24 -10.65 8.11
CA VAL A 88 -10.09 -11.20 9.46
C VAL A 88 -9.40 -10.16 10.33
N ALA A 89 -9.96 -9.88 11.50
CA ALA A 89 -9.36 -8.99 12.48
C ALA A 89 -8.09 -9.62 13.07
N GLY A 90 -6.99 -8.88 13.02
CA GLY A 90 -5.66 -9.27 13.41
C GLY A 90 -4.86 -9.98 12.32
N THR A 91 -3.63 -10.34 12.69
CA THR A 91 -2.59 -10.94 11.80
C THR A 91 -2.12 -12.31 12.28
N LYS A 92 -2.72 -12.79 13.37
CA LYS A 92 -2.39 -14.08 13.96
C LYS A 92 -2.69 -15.19 12.95
N THR A 93 -1.64 -15.88 12.53
CA THR A 93 -1.67 -16.89 11.46
C THR A 93 -2.73 -17.97 11.71
N GLU A 94 -2.84 -18.48 12.95
CA GLU A 94 -3.80 -19.54 13.30
C GLU A 94 -5.25 -19.07 13.13
N THR A 95 -5.55 -17.83 13.53
CA THR A 95 -6.88 -17.24 13.42
C THR A 95 -7.28 -17.09 11.96
N VAL A 96 -6.38 -16.56 11.13
CA VAL A 96 -6.65 -16.35 9.69
C VAL A 96 -6.86 -17.68 8.99
N ILE A 97 -6.02 -18.68 9.26
CA ILE A 97 -6.16 -20.03 8.70
C ILE A 97 -7.50 -20.65 9.09
N ALA A 98 -7.90 -20.57 10.36
CA ALA A 98 -9.16 -21.14 10.84
C ALA A 98 -10.39 -20.55 10.11
N ILE A 99 -10.35 -19.27 9.73
CA ILE A 99 -11.43 -18.65 8.95
C ILE A 99 -11.38 -19.08 7.48
N ILE A 100 -10.20 -19.11 6.85
CA ILE A 100 -10.05 -19.52 5.45
C ILE A 100 -10.37 -21.02 5.27
N ASP A 101 -10.11 -21.86 6.27
CA ASP A 101 -10.41 -23.29 6.24
C ASP A 101 -11.91 -23.62 6.23
N LYS A 102 -12.77 -22.65 6.58
CA LYS A 102 -14.22 -22.75 6.34
C LYS A 102 -14.55 -22.83 4.84
N ILE A 103 -13.63 -22.42 3.96
CA ILE A 103 -13.76 -22.64 2.50
C ILE A 103 -13.39 -24.10 2.19
N PRO A 104 -14.27 -24.87 1.53
CA PRO A 104 -13.99 -26.27 1.21
C PRO A 104 -12.66 -26.45 0.46
N LEU A 105 -11.88 -27.46 0.85
CA LEU A 105 -10.57 -27.74 0.25
C LEU A 105 -10.62 -27.84 -1.27
N LYS A 106 -11.68 -28.45 -1.83
CA LYS A 106 -11.90 -28.53 -3.28
C LYS A 106 -11.88 -27.17 -3.97
N ARG A 107 -12.41 -26.12 -3.33
CA ARG A 107 -12.38 -24.74 -3.85
C ARG A 107 -11.01 -24.09 -3.65
N ARG A 108 -10.38 -24.30 -2.49
CA ARG A 108 -9.03 -23.79 -2.20
C ARG A 108 -7.99 -24.34 -3.18
N ASN A 109 -8.13 -25.60 -3.59
CA ASN A 109 -7.27 -26.25 -4.58
C ASN A 109 -7.42 -25.69 -6.01
N LEU A 110 -8.43 -24.87 -6.30
CA LEU A 110 -8.58 -24.17 -7.60
C LEU A 110 -7.71 -22.92 -7.70
N VAL A 111 -7.14 -22.45 -6.59
CA VAL A 111 -6.23 -21.31 -6.55
C VAL A 111 -4.89 -21.74 -7.14
N THR A 112 -4.47 -21.08 -8.21
CA THR A 112 -3.21 -21.36 -8.93
C THR A 112 -2.11 -20.37 -8.56
N GLU A 113 -2.48 -19.18 -8.10
CA GLU A 113 -1.55 -18.12 -7.72
C GLU A 113 -2.08 -17.37 -6.50
N ILE A 114 -1.20 -17.11 -5.54
CA ILE A 114 -1.45 -16.17 -4.46
C ILE A 114 -0.30 -15.18 -4.36
N THR A 115 -0.64 -13.88 -4.40
CA THR A 115 0.33 -12.81 -4.12
C THR A 115 0.29 -12.43 -2.66
N LEU A 116 1.45 -12.26 -2.07
CA LEU A 116 1.63 -11.85 -0.68
C LEU A 116 2.78 -10.86 -0.57
N ASP A 117 2.78 -10.14 0.55
CA ASP A 117 3.95 -9.40 1.01
C ASP A 117 5.14 -10.34 1.33
N MET A 118 6.22 -9.74 1.86
CA MET A 118 7.41 -10.49 2.27
C MET A 118 7.39 -10.91 3.75
N ALA A 119 6.25 -10.75 4.45
CA ALA A 119 6.14 -11.11 5.86
C ALA A 119 5.98 -12.63 6.03
N GLY A 120 6.63 -13.18 7.06
CA GLY A 120 6.68 -14.62 7.29
C GLY A 120 5.32 -15.26 7.58
N ASN A 121 4.43 -14.52 8.25
CA ASN A 121 3.06 -14.94 8.57
C ASN A 121 2.23 -15.20 7.29
N MET A 122 2.33 -14.33 6.27
CA MET A 122 1.62 -14.50 5.01
C MET A 122 2.05 -15.75 4.26
N GLY A 123 3.35 -16.05 4.26
CA GLY A 123 3.89 -17.25 3.64
C GLY A 123 3.32 -18.54 4.24
N LEU A 124 3.12 -18.56 5.57
CA LEU A 124 2.52 -19.69 6.29
C LEU A 124 1.02 -19.84 5.99
N ILE A 125 0.27 -18.73 5.99
CA ILE A 125 -1.16 -18.73 5.64
C ILE A 125 -1.34 -19.27 4.23
N ALA A 126 -0.59 -18.72 3.26
CA ALA A 126 -0.66 -19.14 1.86
C ALA A 126 -0.35 -20.64 1.69
N LYS A 127 0.71 -21.14 2.34
CA LYS A 127 1.12 -22.55 2.25
C LYS A 127 0.06 -23.50 2.83
N LYS A 128 -0.56 -23.16 3.96
CA LYS A 128 -1.58 -24.00 4.61
C LYS A 128 -2.93 -23.93 3.91
N CYS A 129 -3.35 -22.74 3.50
CA CYS A 129 -4.68 -22.53 2.91
C CYS A 129 -4.74 -22.87 1.42
N PHE A 130 -3.65 -22.70 0.67
CA PHE A 130 -3.63 -22.83 -0.79
C PHE A 130 -2.41 -23.66 -1.24
N PRO A 131 -2.36 -24.96 -0.91
CA PRO A 131 -1.16 -25.78 -1.09
C PRO A 131 -0.72 -25.93 -2.56
N ASN A 132 -1.65 -25.81 -3.52
CA ASN A 132 -1.38 -25.91 -4.95
C ASN A 132 -1.05 -24.57 -5.62
N ALA A 133 -1.13 -23.45 -4.88
CA ALA A 133 -0.94 -22.13 -5.45
C ALA A 133 0.55 -21.75 -5.49
N THR A 134 0.99 -21.20 -6.62
CA THR A 134 2.28 -20.53 -6.70
C THR A 134 2.23 -19.26 -5.86
N ARG A 135 3.17 -19.14 -4.92
CA ARG A 135 3.36 -17.95 -4.07
C ARG A 135 4.19 -16.94 -4.82
N VAL A 136 3.64 -15.75 -5.05
CA VAL A 136 4.28 -14.67 -5.79
C VAL A 136 4.48 -13.48 -4.86
N THR A 137 5.70 -12.96 -4.76
CA THR A 137 5.96 -11.74 -3.99
C THR A 137 5.35 -10.53 -4.69
N ASP A 138 4.69 -9.67 -3.93
CA ASP A 138 4.15 -8.42 -4.47
C ASP A 138 5.28 -7.49 -4.95
N ARG A 139 5.19 -7.10 -6.23
CA ARG A 139 6.13 -6.18 -6.88
C ARG A 139 6.24 -4.83 -6.16
N PHE A 140 5.18 -4.34 -5.53
CA PHE A 140 5.18 -3.03 -4.89
C PHE A 140 6.01 -3.05 -3.60
N HIS A 141 5.96 -4.15 -2.84
CA HIS A 141 6.82 -4.34 -1.68
C HIS A 141 8.30 -4.44 -2.09
N VAL A 142 8.61 -5.17 -3.17
CA VAL A 142 9.98 -5.24 -3.72
C VAL A 142 10.46 -3.87 -4.21
N GLN A 143 9.62 -3.13 -4.93
CA GLN A 143 9.94 -1.78 -5.41
C GLN A 143 10.16 -0.80 -4.26
N LYS A 144 9.38 -0.90 -3.18
CA LYS A 144 9.55 -0.09 -1.97
C LYS A 144 10.92 -0.33 -1.35
N LEU A 145 11.32 -1.59 -1.14
CA LEU A 145 12.64 -1.94 -0.59
C LEU A 145 13.80 -1.38 -1.44
N ALA A 146 13.74 -1.57 -2.75
CA ALA A 146 14.76 -1.05 -3.65
C ALA A 146 14.84 0.48 -3.63
N THR A 147 13.67 1.14 -3.55
CA THR A 147 13.60 2.60 -3.47
C THR A 147 14.16 3.09 -2.13
N GLU A 148 13.79 2.47 -1.01
CA GLU A 148 14.28 2.83 0.33
C GLU A 148 15.81 2.70 0.43
N ALA A 149 16.39 1.60 -0.08
CA ALA A 149 17.84 1.42 -0.12
C ALA A 149 18.55 2.54 -0.92
N LEU A 150 18.00 2.92 -2.07
CA LEU A 150 18.54 4.02 -2.87
C LEU A 150 18.44 5.37 -2.14
N GLN A 151 17.37 5.58 -1.39
CA GLN A 151 17.15 6.78 -0.59
C GLN A 151 18.17 6.86 0.57
N GLU A 152 18.44 5.75 1.24
CA GLU A 152 19.46 5.67 2.30
C GLU A 152 20.84 6.05 1.79
N ILE A 153 21.24 5.50 0.64
CA ILE A 153 22.53 5.84 -0.01
C ILE A 153 22.59 7.34 -0.31
N ARG A 154 21.53 7.91 -0.89
CA ARG A 154 21.48 9.35 -1.18
C ARG A 154 21.54 10.20 0.09
N ILE A 155 20.83 9.80 1.15
CA ILE A 155 20.85 10.49 2.44
C ILE A 155 22.27 10.47 3.02
N LYS A 156 22.98 9.34 2.93
CA LYS A 156 24.38 9.21 3.34
C LYS A 156 25.29 10.19 2.57
N TYR A 157 25.18 10.24 1.25
CA TYR A 157 25.95 11.20 0.45
C TYR A 157 25.60 12.66 0.78
N ARG A 158 24.33 12.95 1.08
CA ARG A 158 23.92 14.30 1.49
C ARG A 158 24.55 14.71 2.82
N TRP A 159 24.61 13.80 3.78
CA TRP A 159 25.32 14.03 5.05
C TRP A 159 26.82 14.25 4.84
N GLN A 160 27.45 13.49 3.95
CA GLN A 160 28.86 13.71 3.60
C GLN A 160 29.09 15.10 2.99
N ALA A 161 28.24 15.54 2.05
CA ALA A 161 28.33 16.87 1.46
C ALA A 161 28.15 17.98 2.50
N ILE A 162 27.22 17.82 3.45
CA ILE A 162 27.02 18.77 4.55
C ILE A 162 28.26 18.82 5.46
N ASN A 163 28.84 17.66 5.80
CA ASN A 163 30.02 17.60 6.66
C ASN A 163 31.24 18.25 6.00
N GLN A 164 31.47 17.97 4.71
CA GLN A 164 32.54 18.61 3.94
C GLN A 164 32.36 20.13 3.88
N GLU A 165 31.13 20.60 3.62
CA GLU A 165 30.83 22.03 3.62
C GLU A 165 31.12 22.67 4.99
N ASN A 166 30.72 22.01 6.08
CA ASN A 166 31.00 22.47 7.44
C ASN A 166 32.51 22.55 7.71
N GLU A 167 33.31 21.58 7.27
CA GLU A 167 34.78 21.63 7.40
C GLU A 167 35.38 22.81 6.63
N VAL A 168 34.88 23.10 5.43
CA VAL A 168 35.33 24.24 4.62
C VAL A 168 34.92 25.57 5.28
N ILE A 169 33.71 25.66 5.82
CA ILE A 169 33.23 26.82 6.59
C ILE A 169 34.15 27.07 7.80
N GLU A 170 34.47 26.03 8.57
CA GLU A 170 35.34 26.15 9.74
C GLU A 170 36.78 26.56 9.35
N LYS A 171 37.32 26.03 8.25
CA LYS A 171 38.61 26.49 7.69
C LYS A 171 38.56 27.95 7.25
N ALA A 172 37.49 28.38 6.59
CA ALA A 172 37.32 29.77 6.16
C ALA A 172 37.23 30.73 7.35
N LYS A 173 36.47 30.38 8.39
CA LYS A 173 36.38 31.14 9.65
C LYS A 173 37.75 31.27 10.33
N LYS A 174 38.51 30.17 10.46
CA LYS A 174 39.88 30.19 11.02
C LYS A 174 40.80 31.13 10.25
N ASN A 175 40.66 31.16 8.93
CA ASN A 175 41.44 32.02 8.05
C ASN A 175 40.85 33.44 7.88
N LYS A 176 39.80 33.81 8.63
CA LYS A 176 39.06 35.08 8.52
C LYS A 176 38.59 35.41 7.09
N LYS A 177 38.31 34.38 6.27
CA LYS A 177 37.76 34.51 4.92
C LYS A 177 36.25 34.24 4.94
N ARG A 178 35.51 34.92 4.07
CA ARG A 178 34.09 34.62 3.84
C ARG A 178 33.99 33.28 3.11
N PHE A 179 33.10 32.40 3.59
CA PHE A 179 32.76 31.17 2.89
C PHE A 179 31.71 31.47 1.80
N GLU A 180 31.93 30.90 0.62
CA GLU A 180 30.99 30.91 -0.50
C GLU A 180 30.74 29.46 -0.91
N SER A 181 29.47 29.05 -0.92
CA SER A 181 29.10 27.71 -1.34
C SER A 181 29.34 27.54 -2.83
N GLU A 182 29.90 26.38 -3.21
CA GLU A 182 29.99 25.99 -4.61
C GLU A 182 28.58 25.69 -5.15
N VAL A 183 28.22 26.39 -6.23
CA VAL A 183 26.92 26.27 -6.89
C VAL A 183 27.14 25.63 -8.26
N LEU A 184 26.37 24.59 -8.56
CA LEU A 184 26.43 23.87 -9.83
C LEU A 184 25.73 24.65 -10.94
N THR A 185 25.88 24.20 -12.20
CA THR A 185 25.35 24.89 -13.39
C THR A 185 23.83 25.11 -13.33
N ASN A 186 23.11 24.26 -12.59
CA ASN A 186 21.67 24.35 -12.43
C ASN A 186 21.22 25.23 -11.24
N GLY A 187 22.16 25.91 -10.56
CA GLY A 187 21.89 26.75 -9.39
C GLY A 187 21.75 26.00 -8.06
N ASP A 188 21.94 24.67 -8.03
CA ASP A 188 21.92 23.89 -6.79
C ASP A 188 23.33 23.80 -6.18
N THR A 189 23.43 23.90 -4.85
CA THR A 189 24.58 23.34 -4.12
C THR A 189 24.51 21.82 -4.12
N LEU A 190 25.63 21.12 -3.90
CA LEU A 190 25.65 19.65 -3.86
C LEU A 190 24.62 19.05 -2.88
N LYS A 191 24.49 19.63 -1.68
CA LYS A 191 23.49 19.21 -0.67
C LYS A 191 22.04 19.44 -1.10
N GLN A 192 21.77 20.48 -1.91
CA GLN A 192 20.45 20.77 -2.48
C GLN A 192 20.15 19.83 -3.65
N LEU A 193 21.13 19.57 -4.51
CA LEU A 193 21.03 18.60 -5.60
C LEU A 193 20.65 17.22 -5.07
N LEU A 194 21.35 16.75 -4.02
CA LEU A 194 21.06 15.49 -3.33
C LEU A 194 19.73 15.48 -2.57
N ALA A 195 19.20 16.63 -2.15
CA ALA A 195 17.86 16.68 -1.57
C ALA A 195 16.78 16.58 -2.65
N ARG A 196 16.97 17.32 -3.75
CA ARG A 196 16.01 17.46 -4.86
C ARG A 196 15.99 16.26 -5.79
N SER A 197 17.02 15.41 -5.77
CA SER A 197 17.07 14.21 -6.59
C SER A 197 16.18 13.06 -6.11
N SER A 198 15.58 13.18 -4.92
CA SER A 198 14.77 12.11 -4.35
C SER A 198 13.74 11.53 -5.29
N TYR A 199 12.93 12.39 -5.90
CA TYR A 199 11.75 11.98 -6.64
C TYR A 199 12.02 11.31 -7.98
N PHE A 200 13.14 11.62 -8.65
CA PHE A 200 13.37 11.12 -10.00
C PHE A 200 14.17 9.81 -10.02
N LEU A 201 14.94 9.54 -8.96
CA LEU A 201 15.78 8.34 -8.85
C LEU A 201 15.01 7.02 -8.92
N TYR A 202 13.72 7.01 -8.59
CA TYR A 202 12.85 5.83 -8.69
C TYR A 202 11.75 5.98 -9.76
N LYS A 203 11.81 7.02 -10.59
CA LYS A 203 10.94 7.19 -11.76
C LYS A 203 11.63 6.64 -13.00
N ASN A 204 10.83 6.09 -13.92
CA ASN A 204 11.32 5.78 -15.26
C ASN A 204 11.88 7.05 -15.92
N LYS A 205 13.05 6.95 -16.55
CA LYS A 205 13.73 8.05 -17.25
C LYS A 205 12.83 8.79 -18.24
N SER A 206 11.91 8.07 -18.90
CA SER A 206 10.94 8.68 -19.84
C SER A 206 9.95 9.65 -19.18
N LYS A 207 9.84 9.62 -17.85
CA LYS A 207 8.94 10.48 -17.06
C LYS A 207 9.68 11.60 -16.34
N TRP A 208 10.97 11.79 -16.61
CA TRP A 208 11.74 12.86 -15.99
C TRP A 208 11.41 14.21 -16.63
N SER A 209 11.26 15.24 -15.81
CA SER A 209 11.20 16.62 -16.31
C SER A 209 12.58 17.10 -16.75
N VAL A 210 12.64 18.19 -17.52
CA VAL A 210 13.91 18.82 -17.94
C VAL A 210 14.82 19.09 -16.73
N ASN A 211 14.27 19.67 -15.66
CA ASN A 211 15.00 19.94 -14.42
C ASN A 211 15.46 18.67 -13.67
N GLN A 212 14.87 17.50 -13.94
CA GLN A 212 15.30 16.23 -13.37
C GLN A 212 16.42 15.61 -14.20
N ILE A 213 16.35 15.72 -15.53
CA ILE A 213 17.41 15.30 -16.45
C ILE A 213 18.68 16.09 -16.16
N GLU A 214 18.60 17.41 -16.05
CA GLU A 214 19.75 18.26 -15.74
C GLU A 214 20.40 17.87 -14.39
N ARG A 215 19.58 17.65 -13.35
CA ARG A 215 20.08 17.17 -12.05
C ARG A 215 20.69 15.78 -12.12
N ALA A 216 20.15 14.89 -12.94
CA ALA A 216 20.72 13.56 -13.13
C ALA A 216 22.11 13.64 -13.79
N ASN A 217 22.28 14.49 -14.79
CA ASN A 217 23.57 14.72 -15.46
C ASN A 217 24.62 15.36 -14.54
N LEU A 218 24.19 16.06 -13.48
CA LEU A 218 25.10 16.59 -12.46
C LEU A 218 25.45 15.57 -11.38
N LEU A 219 24.66 14.50 -11.22
CA LEU A 219 24.87 13.46 -10.22
C LEU A 219 25.65 12.25 -10.73
N PHE A 220 25.54 11.95 -12.03
CA PHE A 220 26.11 10.78 -12.70
C PHE A 220 26.94 11.21 -13.90
#